data_AF-A0A966UQ83-F1
#
_entry.id   AF-A0A966UQ83-F1
#
_cell.length_a   1.000
_cell.length_b   1.000
_cell.length_c   1.000
_cell.angle_alpha   90.00
_cell.angle_beta   90.00
_cell.angle_gamma   90.00
#
_symmetry.space_group_name_H-M   'P 1'
#
loop_
_entity.id
_entity.type
_entity.pdbx_description
1 polymer ?
#
loop_
_entity_poly.entity_id
_entity_poly.type
_entity_poly.pdbx_seq_one_letter_code
_entity_poly.pdbx_strand_id
1 'polypeptide(L)'
;MHDYKVTIKVRNNRILEAMKEMGGEPGHKWCEANGLSYSSVNNLIKMTESPLLKSGALSLTAERLCDVLGKLPEELWNNDQIRPLEKNFTELDMTQEQVMALLPNEETTYIQDFDKKDLEEVMNAALSTLDNKHRKVLNLRYKEGLTLDEVAEKYDVTRERIRQIEAVALRKLRHPCVSSLLKPFLEGA
;
A
#
# COMPACT_ATOMS: atom_id res chain seq x y z
N MET A 1 -3.74 1.43 -20.41
CA MET A 1 -2.31 1.21 -20.15
C MET A 1 -2.23 0.29 -18.93
N HIS A 2 -1.32 -0.70 -18.90
CA HIS A 2 -1.19 -1.62 -17.76
C HIS A 2 -0.16 -1.05 -16.80
N ASP A 3 -0.57 -0.08 -15.99
CA ASP A 3 0.33 0.71 -15.13
C ASP A 3 0.68 0.00 -13.82
N TYR A 4 0.07 -1.16 -13.55
CA TYR A 4 0.21 -1.89 -12.29
C TYR A 4 0.75 -3.28 -12.52
N LYS A 5 1.72 -3.70 -11.71
CA LYS A 5 2.19 -5.09 -11.62
C LYS A 5 1.71 -5.69 -10.30
N VAL A 6 0.90 -6.74 -10.39
CA VAL A 6 0.30 -7.43 -9.23
C VAL A 6 0.94 -8.79 -9.05
N THR A 7 1.32 -9.14 -7.82
CA THR A 7 1.84 -10.48 -7.47
C THR A 7 0.80 -11.26 -6.68
N ILE A 8 0.29 -12.36 -7.26
CA ILE A 8 -0.62 -13.27 -6.58
C ILE A 8 0.19 -14.41 -5.97
N LYS A 9 0.08 -14.62 -4.66
CA LYS A 9 0.78 -15.70 -3.94
C LYS A 9 -0.23 -16.68 -3.37
N VAL A 10 -0.01 -17.96 -3.63
CA VAL A 10 -0.78 -19.07 -3.07
C VAL A 10 -0.04 -19.60 -1.84
N ARG A 11 -0.79 -19.81 -0.74
CA ARG A 11 -0.29 -20.35 0.52
C ARG A 11 -1.33 -21.27 1.16
N ASN A 12 -0.88 -22.23 1.96
CA ASN A 12 -1.76 -23.12 2.72
C ASN A 12 -2.38 -22.36 3.91
N ASN A 13 -3.65 -22.01 3.78
CA ASN A 13 -4.38 -21.27 4.81
C ASN A 13 -4.64 -22.11 6.08
N ARG A 14 -4.82 -23.43 5.96
CA ARG A 14 -5.11 -24.32 7.10
C ARG A 14 -3.97 -24.32 8.12
N ILE A 15 -2.73 -24.39 7.64
CA ILE A 15 -1.53 -24.28 8.48
C ILE A 15 -1.44 -22.88 9.12
N LEU A 16 -1.71 -21.82 8.35
CA LEU A 16 -1.62 -20.45 8.85
C LEU A 16 -2.67 -20.16 9.93
N GLU A 17 -3.89 -20.68 9.77
CA GLU A 17 -4.95 -20.58 10.79
C GLU A 17 -4.61 -21.39 12.04
N ALA A 18 -4.15 -22.63 11.89
CA ALA A 18 -3.75 -23.46 13.03
C ALA A 18 -2.62 -22.81 13.85
N MET A 19 -1.65 -22.16 13.21
CA MET A 19 -0.60 -21.40 13.91
C MET A 19 -1.15 -20.19 14.68
N LYS A 20 -2.15 -19.49 14.11
CA LYS A 20 -2.81 -18.35 14.76
C LYS A 20 -3.68 -18.78 15.95
N GLU A 21 -4.38 -19.92 15.84
CA GLU A 21 -5.15 -20.51 16.94
C GLU A 21 -4.27 -20.79 18.17
N MET A 22 -3.02 -21.18 17.94
CA MET A 22 -2.00 -21.37 18.98
C MET A 22 -1.45 -20.04 19.56
N GLY A 23 -2.03 -18.90 19.19
CA GLY A 23 -1.63 -17.56 19.66
C GLY A 23 -0.30 -17.07 19.07
N GLY A 24 0.20 -17.72 18.02
CA GLY A 24 1.48 -17.44 17.40
C GLY A 24 1.37 -16.62 16.11
N GLU A 25 2.36 -15.75 15.86
CA GLU A 25 2.52 -15.13 14.54
C GLU A 25 3.35 -16.05 13.63
N PRO A 26 2.80 -16.54 12.50
CA PRO A 26 3.53 -17.42 11.58
C PRO A 26 4.83 -16.76 11.09
N GLY A 27 5.97 -17.35 11.43
CA GLY A 27 7.26 -16.75 11.10
C GLY A 27 8.44 -17.47 11.72
N HIS A 28 9.63 -16.88 11.56
CA HIS A 28 10.88 -17.48 12.04
C HIS A 28 10.87 -17.70 13.56
N LYS A 29 10.43 -16.68 14.32
CA LYS A 29 10.35 -16.73 15.79
C LYS A 29 9.44 -17.85 16.28
N TRP A 30 8.29 -18.04 15.62
CA TRP A 30 7.35 -19.09 15.97
C TRP A 30 7.94 -20.48 15.69
N CYS A 31 8.60 -20.66 14.54
CA CYS A 31 9.22 -21.93 14.20
C CYS A 31 10.34 -22.26 15.20
N GLU A 32 11.19 -21.30 15.51
CA GLU A 32 12.31 -21.45 16.46
C GLU A 32 11.83 -21.81 17.86
N ALA A 33 10.80 -21.11 18.37
CA ALA A 33 10.21 -21.40 19.68
C ALA A 33 9.61 -22.81 19.80
N ASN A 34 9.21 -23.41 18.67
CA ASN A 34 8.62 -24.74 18.59
C ASN A 34 9.60 -25.81 18.06
N GLY A 35 10.91 -25.50 17.95
CA GLY A 35 11.92 -26.45 17.50
C GLY A 35 11.78 -26.88 16.03
N LEU A 36 11.13 -26.05 15.21
CA LEU A 36 10.88 -26.29 13.79
C LEU A 36 11.81 -25.46 12.91
N SER A 37 12.21 -26.02 11.77
CA SER A 37 12.94 -25.29 10.74
C SER A 37 11.99 -24.38 9.97
N TYR A 38 12.21 -23.06 10.04
CA TYR A 38 11.39 -22.08 9.31
C TYR A 38 11.38 -22.35 7.80
N SER A 39 12.52 -22.71 7.18
CA SER A 39 12.60 -22.95 5.74
C SER A 39 11.72 -24.12 5.32
N SER A 40 11.78 -25.23 6.06
CA SER A 40 11.01 -26.45 5.78
C SER A 40 9.51 -26.21 5.98
N VAL A 41 9.12 -25.55 7.08
CA VAL A 41 7.71 -25.21 7.35
C VAL A 41 7.19 -24.22 6.30
N ASN A 42 7.99 -23.24 5.90
CA ASN A 42 7.61 -22.27 4.87
C ASN A 42 7.41 -22.93 3.49
N ASN A 43 8.16 -24.00 3.16
CA ASN A 43 7.94 -24.74 1.91
C ASN A 43 6.61 -25.51 1.92
N LEU A 44 6.19 -26.04 3.07
CA LEU A 44 4.87 -26.64 3.27
C LEU A 44 3.75 -25.58 3.19
N ILE A 45 3.97 -24.38 3.77
CA ILE A 45 3.03 -23.25 3.65
C ILE A 45 2.93 -22.76 2.20
N LYS A 46 4.04 -22.71 1.46
CA LYS A 46 4.04 -22.37 0.03
C LYS A 46 3.49 -23.49 -0.85
N MET A 47 3.27 -24.68 -0.28
CA MET A 47 2.87 -25.90 -1.00
C MET A 47 3.84 -26.25 -2.13
N THR A 48 5.12 -25.88 -2.01
CA THR A 48 6.16 -26.25 -2.97
C THR A 48 6.82 -27.58 -2.62
N GLU A 49 6.55 -28.10 -1.42
CA GLU A 49 6.96 -29.42 -0.96
C GLU A 49 5.75 -30.22 -0.50
N SER A 50 5.77 -31.52 -0.76
CA SER A 50 4.73 -32.42 -0.28
C SER A 50 4.95 -32.72 1.21
N PRO A 51 3.88 -32.76 2.04
CA PRO A 51 3.99 -33.24 3.41
C PRO A 51 4.30 -34.74 3.48
N LEU A 52 4.09 -35.48 2.38
CA LEU A 52 4.30 -36.93 2.30
C LEU A 52 5.61 -37.28 1.58
N LEU A 53 6.27 -38.32 2.08
CA LEU A 53 7.37 -39.00 1.43
C LEU A 53 6.86 -39.89 0.29
N LYS A 54 7.78 -40.35 -0.56
CA LYS A 54 7.46 -41.31 -1.65
C LYS A 54 6.85 -42.62 -1.14
N SER A 55 7.09 -42.97 0.13
CA SER A 55 6.50 -44.14 0.80
C SER A 55 5.05 -43.93 1.24
N GLY A 56 4.51 -42.71 1.15
CA GLY A 56 3.20 -42.34 1.70
C GLY A 56 3.21 -41.98 3.19
N ALA A 57 4.36 -42.12 3.87
CA ALA A 57 4.52 -41.64 5.24
C ALA A 57 4.68 -40.11 5.30
N LEU A 58 4.35 -39.49 6.43
CA LEU A 58 4.62 -38.07 6.64
C LEU A 58 6.13 -37.80 6.66
N SER A 59 6.52 -36.66 6.10
CA SER A 59 7.86 -36.13 6.31
C SER A 59 8.04 -35.73 7.78
N LEU A 60 9.27 -35.81 8.27
CA LEU A 60 9.61 -35.45 9.66
C LEU A 60 9.14 -34.03 10.03
N THR A 61 9.23 -33.09 9.08
CA THR A 61 8.75 -31.72 9.28
C THR A 61 7.23 -31.66 9.40
N ALA A 62 6.51 -32.39 8.55
CA ALA A 62 5.04 -32.43 8.58
C ALA A 62 4.53 -33.11 9.86
N GLU A 63 5.15 -34.21 10.28
CA GLU A 63 4.84 -34.91 11.53
C GLU A 63 5.02 -34.00 12.74
N ARG A 64 6.19 -33.37 12.87
CA ARG A 64 6.45 -32.41 13.97
C ARG A 64 5.51 -31.21 13.93
N LEU A 65 5.12 -30.75 12.74
CA LEU A 65 4.18 -29.65 12.59
C LEU A 65 2.78 -30.06 13.08
N CYS A 66 2.33 -31.29 12.79
CA CYS A 66 1.10 -31.85 13.35
C CYS A 66 1.16 -31.92 14.88
N ASP A 67 2.27 -32.41 15.45
CA ASP A 67 2.46 -32.55 16.89
C ASP A 67 2.41 -31.19 17.60
N VAL A 68 3.13 -30.20 17.07
CA VAL A 68 3.18 -28.84 17.63
C VAL A 68 1.82 -28.16 17.58
N LEU A 69 1.08 -28.34 16.48
CA LEU A 69 -0.24 -27.73 16.29
C LEU A 69 -1.36 -28.53 16.95
N GLY A 70 -1.10 -29.77 17.41
CA GLY A 70 -2.11 -30.68 17.93
C GLY A 70 -3.19 -31.02 16.90
N LYS A 71 -2.84 -31.06 15.61
CA LYS A 71 -3.77 -31.28 14.49
C LYS A 71 -3.43 -32.57 13.75
N LEU A 72 -4.44 -33.19 13.16
CA LEU A 72 -4.23 -34.31 12.25
C LEU A 72 -3.78 -33.84 10.86
N PRO A 73 -3.08 -34.68 10.08
CA PRO A 73 -2.65 -34.32 8.73
C PRO A 73 -3.80 -33.86 7.81
N GLU A 74 -4.97 -34.48 7.93
CA GLU A 74 -6.17 -34.15 7.13
C GLU A 74 -6.74 -32.75 7.47
N GLU A 75 -6.45 -32.24 8.66
CA GLU A 75 -6.84 -30.90 9.09
C GLU A 75 -5.89 -29.83 8.53
N LEU A 76 -4.61 -30.18 8.32
CA LEU A 76 -3.59 -29.26 7.81
C LEU A 76 -3.45 -29.29 6.27
N TRP A 77 -3.78 -30.41 5.62
CA TRP A 77 -3.71 -30.55 4.16
C TRP A 77 -4.95 -31.27 3.62
N ASN A 78 -5.50 -30.77 2.51
CA ASN A 78 -6.46 -31.53 1.70
C ASN A 78 -5.74 -32.36 0.62
N ASN A 79 -6.47 -33.24 -0.06
CA ASN A 79 -5.91 -34.12 -1.10
C ASN A 79 -5.24 -33.34 -2.26
N ASP A 80 -5.73 -32.14 -2.57
CA ASP A 80 -5.17 -31.29 -3.63
C ASP A 80 -3.86 -30.62 -3.19
N GLN A 81 -3.73 -30.28 -1.91
CA GLN A 81 -2.56 -29.62 -1.31
C GLN A 81 -1.39 -30.58 -1.04
N ILE A 82 -1.62 -31.89 -1.12
CA ILE A 82 -0.55 -32.91 -1.02
C ILE A 82 0.37 -32.85 -2.24
N ARG A 83 -0.16 -32.41 -3.39
CA ARG A 83 0.59 -32.27 -4.64
C ARG A 83 1.31 -30.92 -4.64
N PRO A 84 2.66 -30.91 -4.71
CA PRO A 84 3.40 -29.67 -4.65
C PRO A 84 3.19 -28.84 -5.93
N LEU A 85 3.10 -27.53 -5.76
CA LEU A 85 3.11 -26.53 -6.82
C LEU A 85 4.53 -26.34 -7.34
N GLU A 86 4.69 -26.22 -8.66
CA GLU A 86 5.97 -25.82 -9.26
C GLU A 86 6.35 -24.38 -8.88
N LYS A 87 5.35 -23.50 -8.83
CA LYS A 87 5.49 -22.10 -8.38
C LYS A 87 4.28 -21.73 -7.54
N ASN A 88 4.54 -21.09 -6.40
CA ASN A 88 3.49 -20.63 -5.50
C ASN A 88 3.05 -19.18 -5.77
N PHE A 89 3.51 -18.56 -6.85
CA PHE A 89 3.13 -17.20 -7.20
C PHE A 89 3.12 -16.97 -8.71
N THR A 90 2.37 -15.94 -9.12
CA THR A 90 2.38 -15.40 -10.48
C THR A 90 2.38 -13.88 -10.44
N GLU A 91 2.89 -13.26 -11.50
CA GLU A 91 2.87 -11.81 -11.71
C GLU A 91 1.98 -11.49 -12.91
N LEU A 92 1.12 -10.49 -12.75
CA LEU A 92 0.19 -10.04 -13.78
C LEU A 92 0.30 -8.53 -13.94
N ASP A 93 0.35 -8.07 -15.19
CA ASP A 93 0.20 -6.65 -15.50
C ASP A 93 -1.30 -6.35 -15.60
N MET A 94 -1.76 -5.34 -14.88
CA MET A 94 -3.18 -5.04 -14.71
C MET A 94 -3.47 -3.55 -14.94
N THR A 95 -4.68 -3.24 -15.39
CA THR A 95 -5.19 -1.87 -15.43
C THR A 95 -5.72 -1.45 -14.06
N GLN A 96 -5.93 -0.15 -13.85
CA GLN A 96 -6.54 0.37 -12.62
C GLN A 96 -7.91 -0.28 -12.34
N GLU A 97 -8.77 -0.39 -13.36
CA GLU A 97 -10.10 -1.01 -13.23
C GLU A 97 -10.03 -2.46 -12.74
N GLN A 98 -9.08 -3.25 -13.27
CA GLN A 98 -8.91 -4.65 -12.87
C GLN A 98 -8.35 -4.77 -11.44
N VAL A 99 -7.48 -3.85 -11.02
CA VAL A 99 -6.95 -3.82 -9.64
C VAL A 99 -8.07 -3.49 -8.66
N MET A 100 -8.89 -2.47 -8.95
CA MET A 100 -9.99 -2.07 -8.09
C MET A 100 -11.02 -3.19 -7.90
N ALA A 101 -11.24 -4.04 -8.91
CA ALA A 101 -12.14 -5.18 -8.83
C ALA A 101 -11.64 -6.34 -7.92
N LEU A 102 -10.34 -6.41 -7.64
CA LEU A 102 -9.75 -7.45 -6.77
C LEU A 102 -9.71 -7.07 -5.30
N LEU A 103 -9.73 -5.78 -4.99
CA LEU A 103 -9.78 -5.30 -3.61
C LEU A 103 -11.19 -5.56 -3.07
N PRO A 104 -11.34 -5.95 -1.79
CA PRO A 104 -12.65 -6.04 -1.19
C PRO A 104 -13.35 -4.70 -1.39
N ASN A 105 -14.66 -4.75 -1.69
CA ASN A 105 -15.55 -3.60 -1.53
C ASN A 105 -15.66 -3.28 -0.04
N GLU A 106 -14.55 -3.00 0.64
CA GLU A 106 -14.60 -1.91 1.59
C GLU A 106 -15.14 -0.77 0.74
N GLU A 107 -16.26 -0.21 1.16
CA GLU A 107 -16.59 1.14 0.75
C GLU A 107 -15.33 1.94 1.05
N THR A 108 -14.42 2.06 0.07
CA THR A 108 -13.56 3.21 -0.06
C THR A 108 -14.59 4.30 -0.11
N THR A 109 -14.86 4.85 1.07
CA THR A 109 -15.23 6.22 1.26
C THR A 109 -14.12 6.99 0.56
N TYR A 110 -14.25 7.06 -0.78
CA TYR A 110 -13.80 8.20 -1.54
C TYR A 110 -14.22 9.36 -0.68
N ILE A 111 -13.19 10.07 -0.22
CA ILE A 111 -13.20 10.91 0.95
C ILE A 111 -14.56 11.60 1.07
N GLN A 112 -15.26 11.26 2.16
CA GLN A 112 -16.58 11.78 2.51
C GLN A 112 -16.65 13.25 2.14
N ASP A 113 -17.74 13.65 1.46
CA ASP A 113 -18.14 15.03 1.16
C ASP A 113 -17.20 16.06 1.79
N PHE A 114 -16.17 16.48 1.05
CA PHE A 114 -15.22 17.46 1.55
C PHE A 114 -15.97 18.77 1.84
N ASP A 115 -16.12 19.10 3.12
CA ASP A 115 -16.67 20.38 3.52
C ASP A 115 -15.72 21.48 3.02
N LYS A 116 -16.24 22.68 2.72
CA LYS A 116 -15.38 23.85 2.36
C LYS A 116 -14.23 24.08 3.33
N LYS A 117 -14.41 23.68 4.59
CA LYS A 117 -13.40 23.76 5.66
C LYS A 117 -12.20 22.83 5.39
N ASP A 118 -12.42 21.66 4.82
CA ASP A 118 -11.37 20.69 4.49
C ASP A 118 -10.51 21.17 3.31
N LEU A 119 -11.11 21.84 2.33
CA LEU A 119 -10.38 22.43 1.21
C LEU A 119 -9.42 23.55 1.69
N GLU A 120 -9.86 24.40 2.62
CA GLU A 120 -8.99 25.45 3.18
C GLU A 120 -7.82 24.85 3.95
N GLU A 121 -8.05 23.80 4.75
CA GLU A 121 -7.01 23.12 5.51
C GLU A 121 -5.98 22.47 4.58
N VAL A 122 -6.43 21.75 3.55
CA VAL A 122 -5.54 21.11 2.58
C VAL A 122 -4.78 22.14 1.74
N MET A 123 -5.45 23.23 1.33
CA MET A 123 -4.79 24.34 0.63
C MET A 123 -3.70 24.97 1.51
N ASN A 124 -3.97 25.18 2.80
CA ASN A 124 -3.00 25.70 3.75
C ASN A 124 -1.81 24.73 3.93
N ALA A 125 -2.07 23.42 3.99
CA ALA A 125 -1.03 22.40 4.05
C ALA A 125 -0.15 22.41 2.78
N ALA A 126 -0.74 22.50 1.59
CA ALA A 126 0.01 22.60 0.33
C ALA A 126 0.87 23.88 0.28
N LEU A 127 0.29 25.01 0.68
CA LEU A 127 1.00 26.29 0.77
C LEU A 127 2.11 26.28 1.82
N SER A 128 1.99 25.47 2.87
CA SER A 128 3.02 25.30 3.91
C SER A 128 4.32 24.70 3.38
N THR A 129 4.26 23.93 2.29
CA THR A 129 5.45 23.34 1.63
C THR A 129 6.29 24.36 0.85
N LEU A 130 5.72 25.53 0.56
CA LEU A 130 6.40 26.61 -0.14
C LEU A 130 7.20 27.47 0.83
N ASP A 131 8.33 28.01 0.36
CA ASP A 131 9.09 29.01 1.12
C ASP A 131 8.22 30.23 1.41
N ASN A 132 8.46 30.88 2.54
CA ASN A 132 7.67 32.02 3.02
C ASN A 132 7.44 33.11 1.95
N LYS A 133 8.43 33.36 1.09
CA LYS A 133 8.33 34.35 0.01
C LYS A 133 7.34 33.93 -1.08
N HIS A 134 7.36 32.66 -1.49
CA HIS A 134 6.45 32.08 -2.48
C HIS A 134 5.02 32.03 -1.95
N ARG A 135 4.84 31.58 -0.70
CA ARG A 135 3.54 31.50 -0.03
C ARG A 135 2.87 32.88 0.07
N LYS A 136 3.61 33.90 0.50
CA LYS A 136 3.10 35.27 0.63
C LYS A 136 2.63 35.84 -0.71
N VAL A 137 3.41 35.66 -1.78
CA VAL A 137 3.01 36.12 -3.12
C VAL A 137 1.73 35.42 -3.58
N LEU A 138 1.61 34.11 -3.40
CA LEU A 138 0.39 33.38 -3.76
C LEU A 138 -0.83 33.82 -2.92
N ASN A 139 -0.68 34.02 -1.61
CA ASN A 139 -1.78 34.51 -0.77
C ASN A 139 -2.27 35.89 -1.21
N LEU A 140 -1.37 36.83 -1.48
CA LEU A 140 -1.77 38.17 -1.95
C LEU A 140 -2.48 38.10 -3.31
N ARG A 141 -1.97 37.27 -4.23
CA ARG A 141 -2.52 37.13 -5.58
C ARG A 141 -3.89 36.45 -5.60
N TYR A 142 -4.04 35.34 -4.87
CA TYR A 142 -5.20 34.45 -5.01
C TYR A 142 -6.17 34.51 -3.83
N LYS A 143 -5.73 34.88 -2.62
CA LYS A 143 -6.61 35.02 -1.44
C LYS A 143 -7.10 36.46 -1.28
N GLU A 144 -6.23 37.45 -1.46
CA GLU A 144 -6.59 38.88 -1.40
C GLU A 144 -7.00 39.46 -2.76
N GLY A 145 -6.74 38.74 -3.86
CA GLY A 145 -7.14 39.15 -5.22
C GLY A 145 -6.29 40.28 -5.82
N LEU A 146 -5.12 40.56 -5.27
CA LEU A 146 -4.24 41.63 -5.75
C LEU A 146 -3.62 41.30 -7.11
N THR A 147 -3.40 42.33 -7.91
CA THR A 147 -2.69 42.25 -9.19
C THR A 147 -1.17 42.09 -9.00
N LEU A 148 -0.46 41.66 -10.04
CA LEU A 148 1.01 41.58 -10.00
C LEU A 148 1.65 42.95 -9.72
N ASP A 149 1.03 44.02 -10.20
CA ASP A 149 1.51 45.39 -10.04
C ASP A 149 1.32 45.89 -8.60
N GLU A 150 0.16 45.65 -8.00
CA GLU A 150 -0.10 45.99 -6.58
C GLU A 150 0.79 45.20 -5.61
N VAL A 151 1.05 43.92 -5.91
CA VAL A 151 1.97 43.10 -5.11
C VAL A 151 3.42 43.59 -5.30
N ALA A 152 3.80 43.98 -6.51
CA ALA A 152 5.12 44.52 -6.81
C ALA A 152 5.39 45.83 -6.05
N GLU A 153 4.41 46.72 -6.01
CA GLU A 153 4.46 47.97 -5.23
C GLU A 153 4.63 47.70 -3.73
N LYS A 154 3.85 46.75 -3.17
CA LYS A 154 3.90 46.41 -1.73
C LYS A 154 5.26 45.84 -1.27
N TYR A 155 6.03 45.25 -2.17
CA TYR A 155 7.34 44.66 -1.88
C TYR A 155 8.52 45.46 -2.42
N ASP A 156 8.27 46.63 -3.03
CA ASP A 156 9.28 47.46 -3.70
C ASP A 156 10.15 46.64 -4.67
N VAL A 157 9.49 45.87 -5.55
CA VAL A 157 10.13 45.06 -6.58
C VAL A 157 9.44 45.24 -7.93
N THR A 158 10.03 44.74 -9.00
CA THR A 158 9.38 44.79 -10.32
C THR A 158 8.24 43.78 -10.43
N ARG A 159 7.23 44.13 -11.24
CA ARG A 159 6.14 43.23 -11.66
C ARG A 159 6.66 41.87 -12.15
N GLU A 160 7.70 41.91 -12.99
CA GLU A 160 8.32 40.69 -13.54
C GLU A 160 8.96 39.83 -12.46
N ARG A 161 9.52 40.44 -11.40
CA ARG A 161 10.04 39.71 -10.25
C ARG A 161 8.93 38.96 -9.51
N ILE A 162 7.76 39.57 -9.30
CA ILE A 162 6.59 38.90 -8.70
C ILE A 162 6.11 37.75 -9.59
N ARG A 163 6.01 37.98 -10.92
CA ARG A 163 5.62 36.94 -11.89
C ARG A 163 6.55 35.72 -11.84
N GLN A 164 7.86 35.94 -11.73
CA GLN A 164 8.83 34.85 -11.59
C GLN A 164 8.63 34.05 -10.31
N ILE A 165 8.42 34.74 -9.18
CA ILE A 165 8.17 34.10 -7.87
C ILE A 165 6.87 33.29 -7.94
N GLU A 166 5.80 33.83 -8.50
CA GLU A 166 4.52 33.15 -8.72
C GLU A 166 4.70 31.90 -9.59
N ALA A 167 5.41 32.01 -10.72
CA ALA A 167 5.65 30.89 -11.63
C ALA A 167 6.42 29.73 -10.95
N VAL A 168 7.43 30.05 -10.14
CA VAL A 168 8.19 29.05 -9.36
C VAL A 168 7.30 28.40 -8.29
N ALA A 169 6.49 29.20 -7.59
CA ALA A 169 5.57 28.71 -6.57
C ALA A 169 4.53 27.75 -7.17
N LEU A 170 3.88 28.14 -8.28
CA LEU A 170 2.93 27.30 -9.01
C LEU A 170 3.58 26.03 -9.55
N ARG A 171 4.84 26.10 -10.01
CA ARG A 171 5.58 24.90 -10.44
C ARG A 171 5.81 23.94 -9.27
N LYS A 172 6.16 24.42 -8.08
CA LYS A 172 6.32 23.59 -6.87
C LYS A 172 4.99 22.93 -6.47
N LEU A 173 3.88 23.68 -6.51
CA LEU A 173 2.54 23.14 -6.20
C LEU A 173 2.08 22.07 -7.21
N ARG A 174 2.52 22.12 -8.47
CA ARG A 174 2.22 21.10 -9.49
C ARG A 174 3.01 19.80 -9.34
N HIS A 175 4.05 19.75 -8.52
CA HIS A 175 4.88 18.55 -8.36
C HIS A 175 4.04 17.39 -7.76
N PRO A 176 4.19 16.12 -8.21
CA PRO A 176 3.36 14.99 -7.78
C PRO A 176 3.21 14.86 -6.25
N CYS A 177 4.27 15.12 -5.50
CA CYS A 177 4.25 15.04 -4.02
C CYS A 177 3.33 16.07 -3.35
N VAL A 178 3.06 17.21 -4.01
CA VAL A 178 2.19 18.28 -3.47
C VAL A 178 0.85 18.29 -4.19
N SER A 179 0.83 18.02 -5.49
CA SER A 179 -0.40 17.95 -6.27
C SER A 179 -1.27 16.76 -5.89
N SER A 180 -0.71 15.65 -5.37
CA SER A 180 -1.50 14.53 -4.82
C SER A 180 -2.42 14.96 -3.67
N LEU A 181 -2.06 15.99 -2.90
CA LEU A 181 -2.91 16.56 -1.84
C LEU A 181 -4.09 17.34 -2.41
N LEU A 182 -3.90 17.99 -3.57
CA LEU A 182 -4.88 18.90 -4.18
C LEU A 182 -5.75 18.21 -5.26
N LYS A 183 -5.26 17.11 -5.86
CA LYS A 183 -5.95 16.34 -6.90
C LYS A 183 -7.37 15.88 -6.52
N PRO A 184 -7.63 15.39 -5.30
CA PRO A 184 -8.98 14.97 -4.91
C PRO A 184 -10.02 16.08 -5.05
N PHE A 185 -9.63 17.35 -4.90
CA PHE A 185 -10.51 18.51 -5.05
C PHE A 185 -10.69 19.00 -6.49
N LEU A 186 -9.88 18.51 -7.43
CA LEU A 186 -9.95 18.86 -8.85
C LEU A 186 -10.77 17.86 -9.67
N GLU A 187 -10.90 16.62 -9.18
CA GLU A 187 -11.62 15.52 -9.87
C GLU A 187 -13.11 15.43 -9.45
N GLY A 188 -13.51 16.16 -8.40
CA GLY A 188 -14.90 16.24 -7.90
C GLY A 188 -15.68 17.51 -8.29
N ALA A 189 -15.24 18.25 -9.30
CA ALA A 189 -15.88 19.47 -9.82
C ALA A 189 -16.48 19.28 -11.22
#